data_AF-A0A2M6Y4K0-F1
#
_entry.id   AF-A0A2M6Y4K0-F1
#
_cell.length_a   1.000
_cell.length_b   1.000
_cell.length_c   1.000
_cell.angle_alpha   90.00
_cell.angle_beta   90.00
_cell.angle_gamma   90.00
#
_symmetry.space_group_name_H-M   'P 1'
#
loop_
_entity.id
_entity.type
_entity.pdbx_description
1 polymer ?
#
loop_
_entity_poly.entity_id
_entity_poly.type
_entity_poly.pdbx_seq_one_letter_code
_entity_poly.pdbx_strand_id
1 'polypeptide(L)'
;FSHRFFWVYVLPLTPFILEALSNPISRVEVVKGALPGIVLNLPWYLFAAVAVAAGFVPLHGEYQGILACLKMGVNAAGLPLFVLGALALAWMYYSVFMPYSKKGVVAAWFWVSYLALTFLVRGDRPELMYPALLPFAIALPVMTPHAVRKYLVAFVLLLGLANQSGLAPELSLKGYRLTGLPRPPATACRADDILNGVRSGLPPGGGLVGLYGADSNLNVNSLRFASVKEGWQAKFANDPACPACPGVLIYKAQSSGAASSRSAFAFLQLRAQPWFAELFGKKTVIELGDGSKAEIYVKRPPRCKVFEEGPHELRNLVLGPLSMENATLKTGGYDAASGLYARGELFSPTALLKGGDIYGFTVELEGLRLAGTPREPVLAGAKHMRVLSARISAYTVEKYLGEQLPLLTGLKVSIEDTLEVSAVVRGMALNAGFSLSMSSPGVIDVKPAVFSMGPVDVPGFLLQFFSFRMDFSDNPYNLKVSGLRVSRQMLEIY
;
A
#
# COMPACT_ATOMS: atom_id res chain seq x y z
N PHE A 1 0.94 12.10 7.42
CA PHE A 1 0.74 11.81 5.99
C PHE A 1 0.98 13.03 5.10
N SER A 2 0.41 14.22 5.35
CA SER A 2 0.62 15.46 4.55
C SER A 2 2.09 15.92 4.42
N HIS A 3 2.93 15.72 5.44
CA HIS A 3 4.37 16.02 5.40
C HIS A 3 5.16 15.20 4.35
N ARG A 4 4.67 14.03 3.93
CA ARG A 4 5.38 13.12 3.01
C ARG A 4 5.38 13.58 1.55
N PHE A 5 4.49 14.51 1.18
CA PHE A 5 4.30 15.00 -0.20
C PHE A 5 4.64 16.48 -0.37
N PHE A 6 5.31 17.08 0.61
CA PHE A 6 5.64 18.50 0.65
C PHE A 6 6.30 19.04 -0.63
N TRP A 7 7.11 18.28 -1.36
CA TRP A 7 7.67 18.74 -2.64
C TRP A 7 6.72 18.80 -3.80
N VAL A 8 5.76 17.87 -3.87
CA VAL A 8 4.66 17.96 -4.85
C VAL A 8 3.93 19.29 -4.65
N TYR A 9 3.98 19.82 -3.42
CA TYR A 9 3.38 21.07 -3.02
C TYR A 9 4.28 22.28 -3.21
N VAL A 10 5.61 22.13 -3.25
CA VAL A 10 6.59 23.23 -3.33
C VAL A 10 7.10 23.47 -4.76
N LEU A 11 7.21 22.42 -5.59
CA LEU A 11 7.68 22.53 -6.99
C LEU A 11 6.81 23.43 -7.89
N PRO A 12 5.46 23.40 -7.80
CA PRO A 12 4.62 24.38 -8.49
C PRO A 12 4.75 25.79 -7.92
N LEU A 13 5.26 25.93 -6.69
CA LEU A 13 5.43 27.19 -5.97
C LEU A 13 6.81 27.81 -6.16
N THR A 14 7.76 27.06 -6.72
CA THR A 14 9.13 27.53 -6.92
C THR A 14 9.21 28.91 -7.56
N PRO A 15 8.41 29.25 -8.61
CA PRO A 15 8.41 30.59 -9.18
C PRO A 15 7.99 31.68 -8.18
N PHE A 16 7.02 31.39 -7.32
CA PHE A 16 6.50 32.32 -6.32
C PHE A 16 7.35 32.39 -5.06
N ILE A 17 8.01 31.30 -4.68
CA ILE A 17 9.02 31.26 -3.63
C ILE A 17 10.25 32.06 -4.08
N LEU A 18 10.68 31.92 -5.33
CA LEU A 18 11.73 32.75 -5.93
C LEU A 18 11.34 34.23 -5.96
N GLU A 19 10.10 34.55 -6.32
CA GLU A 19 9.56 35.92 -6.28
C GLU A 19 9.46 36.46 -4.84
N ALA A 20 9.09 35.65 -3.85
CA ALA A 20 9.05 36.02 -2.43
C ALA A 20 10.45 36.16 -1.79
N LEU A 21 11.43 35.39 -2.25
CA LEU A 21 12.85 35.47 -1.86
C LEU A 21 13.57 36.67 -2.50
N SER A 22 13.04 37.18 -3.62
CA SER A 22 13.55 38.40 -4.28
C SER A 22 13.21 39.68 -3.52
N ASN A 23 12.24 39.62 -2.60
CA ASN A 23 11.90 40.73 -1.71
C ASN A 23 12.67 40.61 -0.38
N PRO A 24 13.56 41.56 -0.04
CA PRO A 24 14.46 41.46 1.13
C PRO A 24 13.73 41.39 2.48
N ILE A 25 12.49 41.86 2.57
CA ILE A 25 11.71 41.92 3.82
C ILE A 25 11.10 40.54 4.17
N SER A 26 10.64 39.77 3.17
CA SER A 26 10.04 38.45 3.36
C SER A 26 11.07 37.31 3.41
N ARG A 27 12.29 37.55 2.93
CA ARG A 27 13.37 36.56 2.83
C ARG A 27 13.78 35.97 4.19
N VAL A 28 13.82 36.79 5.24
CA VAL A 28 14.34 36.37 6.57
C VAL A 28 13.34 35.46 7.31
N GLU A 29 12.04 35.79 7.27
CA GLU A 29 10.96 35.02 7.90
C GLU A 29 10.73 33.68 7.18
N VAL A 30 10.73 33.69 5.84
CA VAL A 30 10.58 32.47 5.03
C VAL A 30 11.77 31.53 5.23
N VAL A 31 13.00 32.05 5.29
CA VAL A 31 14.20 31.23 5.53
C VAL A 31 14.21 30.64 6.94
N LYS A 32 13.83 31.39 7.98
CA LYS A 32 13.79 30.86 9.36
C LYS A 32 12.74 29.76 9.55
N GLY A 33 11.58 29.86 8.89
CA GLY A 33 10.51 28.86 8.99
C GLY A 33 10.67 27.66 8.05
N ALA A 34 11.11 27.88 6.81
CA ALA A 34 11.19 26.82 5.80
C ALA A 34 12.48 26.01 5.87
N LEU A 35 13.61 26.62 6.21
CA LEU A 35 14.93 25.96 6.16
C LEU A 35 15.04 24.77 7.14
N PRO A 36 14.57 24.84 8.40
CA PRO A 36 14.59 23.67 9.28
C PRO A 36 13.71 22.53 8.76
N GLY A 37 12.54 22.87 8.20
CA GLY A 37 11.65 21.90 7.56
C GLY A 37 12.25 21.25 6.31
N ILE A 38 12.95 22.03 5.48
CA ILE A 38 13.66 21.55 4.29
C ILE A 38 14.85 20.67 4.66
N VAL A 39 15.66 21.07 5.64
CA VAL A 39 16.84 20.33 6.09
C VAL A 39 16.48 19.02 6.78
N LEU A 40 15.51 19.03 7.71
CA LEU A 40 15.09 17.82 8.43
C LEU A 40 14.44 16.78 7.51
N ASN A 41 13.80 17.22 6.43
CA ASN A 41 13.17 16.32 5.47
C ASN A 41 14.02 16.10 4.21
N LEU A 42 15.17 16.76 4.06
CA LEU A 42 16.07 16.70 2.91
C LEU A 42 16.38 15.27 2.42
N PRO A 43 16.61 14.27 3.30
CA PRO A 43 16.84 12.89 2.86
C PRO A 43 15.61 12.27 2.18
N TRP A 44 14.43 12.45 2.78
CA TRP A 44 13.15 12.01 2.20
C TRP A 44 12.84 12.72 0.88
N TYR A 45 13.31 13.94 0.81
CA TYR A 45 13.09 14.89 -0.24
C TYR A 45 13.91 14.61 -1.50
N LEU A 46 15.18 14.27 -1.32
CA LEU A 46 16.03 13.73 -2.38
C LEU A 46 15.49 12.38 -2.85
N PHE A 47 15.04 11.53 -1.94
CA PHE A 47 14.42 10.24 -2.28
C PHE A 47 13.16 10.40 -3.13
N ALA A 48 12.24 11.28 -2.72
CA ALA A 48 11.01 11.52 -3.46
C ALA A 48 11.30 12.09 -4.85
N ALA A 49 12.22 13.05 -4.97
CA ALA A 49 12.63 13.62 -6.26
C ALA A 49 13.26 12.56 -7.18
N VAL A 50 14.16 11.74 -6.64
CA VAL A 50 14.78 10.61 -7.36
C VAL A 50 13.73 9.56 -7.75
N ALA A 51 12.81 9.21 -6.84
CA ALA A 51 11.76 8.23 -7.10
C ALA A 51 10.69 8.75 -8.09
N VAL A 52 10.40 10.05 -8.12
CA VAL A 52 9.57 10.69 -9.14
C VAL A 52 10.29 10.76 -10.49
N ALA A 53 11.54 11.20 -10.50
CA ALA A 53 12.36 11.29 -11.71
C ALA A 53 12.57 9.91 -12.36
N ALA A 54 12.77 8.89 -11.53
CA ALA A 54 12.95 7.51 -11.94
C ALA A 54 11.62 6.75 -12.17
N GLY A 55 10.46 7.37 -11.90
CA GLY A 55 9.15 6.77 -12.15
C GLY A 55 8.73 5.66 -11.18
N PHE A 56 9.41 5.50 -10.04
CA PHE A 56 9.13 4.49 -9.02
C PHE A 56 7.95 4.82 -8.09
N VAL A 57 7.53 6.08 -8.03
CA VAL A 57 6.28 6.44 -7.35
C VAL A 57 5.14 6.30 -8.38
N PRO A 58 4.10 5.48 -8.12
CA PRO A 58 2.91 5.44 -8.94
C PRO A 58 2.11 6.72 -8.68
N LEU A 59 2.61 7.83 -9.22
CA LEU A 59 1.90 9.09 -9.26
C LEU A 59 0.73 8.98 -10.22
N HIS A 60 0.91 8.18 -11.28
CA HIS A 60 -0.04 7.86 -12.35
C HIS A 60 -1.11 6.89 -11.86
N GLY A 61 -2.30 7.43 -11.60
CA GLY A 61 -3.55 6.67 -11.59
C GLY A 61 -4.30 6.80 -12.92
N GLU A 62 -5.53 6.33 -12.95
CA GLU A 62 -6.41 6.51 -14.11
C GLU A 62 -6.79 7.98 -14.27
N TYR A 63 -6.83 8.47 -15.51
CA TYR A 63 -7.30 9.83 -15.78
C TYR A 63 -8.79 9.92 -15.45
N GLN A 64 -9.13 10.60 -14.35
CA GLN A 64 -10.52 10.80 -13.91
C GLN A 64 -11.13 12.13 -14.40
N GLY A 65 -10.35 12.96 -15.08
CA GLY A 65 -10.77 14.28 -15.57
C GLY A 65 -10.73 15.40 -14.52
N ILE A 66 -10.79 16.66 -14.99
CA ILE A 66 -10.70 17.86 -14.16
C ILE A 66 -11.82 17.93 -13.12
N LEU A 67 -13.04 17.50 -13.49
CA LEU A 67 -14.20 17.50 -12.58
C LEU A 67 -14.01 16.55 -11.40
N ALA A 68 -13.41 15.37 -11.63
CA ALA A 68 -13.09 14.45 -10.55
C ALA A 68 -12.01 15.02 -9.62
N CYS A 69 -10.99 15.71 -10.17
CA CYS A 69 -9.99 16.39 -9.34
C CYS A 69 -10.61 17.51 -8.49
N LEU A 70 -11.51 18.31 -9.06
CA LEU A 70 -12.26 19.33 -8.30
C LEU A 70 -13.09 18.68 -7.18
N LYS A 71 -13.77 17.57 -7.46
CA LYS A 71 -14.50 16.78 -6.46
C LYS A 71 -13.57 16.27 -5.35
N MET A 72 -12.35 15.83 -5.69
CA MET A 72 -11.34 15.43 -4.69
C MET A 72 -10.91 16.60 -3.81
N GLY A 73 -10.71 17.80 -4.37
CA GLY A 73 -10.42 19.00 -3.57
C GLY A 73 -11.56 19.42 -2.66
N VAL A 74 -12.82 19.31 -3.14
CA VAL A 74 -14.01 19.51 -2.32
C VAL A 74 -14.04 18.52 -1.15
N ASN A 75 -13.75 17.25 -1.39
CA ASN A 75 -13.71 16.24 -0.35
C ASN A 75 -12.52 16.42 0.62
N ALA A 76 -11.40 16.99 0.17
CA ALA A 76 -10.25 17.28 1.02
C ALA A 76 -10.52 18.43 2.00
N ALA A 77 -11.09 19.55 1.54
CA ALA A 77 -11.39 20.72 2.38
C ALA A 77 -12.74 20.63 3.12
N GLY A 78 -13.70 19.90 2.55
CA GLY A 78 -15.13 20.05 2.85
C GLY A 78 -15.76 21.16 2.00
N LEU A 79 -16.99 20.93 1.52
CA LEU A 79 -17.73 21.80 0.61
C LEU A 79 -17.86 23.25 1.09
N PRO A 80 -18.17 23.55 2.37
CA PRO A 80 -18.28 24.94 2.82
C PRO A 80 -16.97 25.72 2.71
N LEU A 81 -15.85 25.11 3.14
CA LEU A 81 -14.53 25.74 3.05
C LEU A 81 -14.06 25.86 1.59
N PHE A 82 -14.35 24.85 0.77
CA PHE A 82 -14.02 24.88 -0.65
C PHE A 82 -14.79 25.98 -1.38
N VAL A 83 -16.11 26.08 -1.19
CA VAL A 83 -16.96 27.09 -1.83
C VAL A 83 -16.53 28.50 -1.40
N LEU A 84 -16.28 28.70 -0.11
CA LEU A 84 -15.87 29.98 0.45
C LEU A 84 -14.49 30.41 -0.11
N GLY A 85 -13.54 29.49 -0.21
CA GLY A 85 -12.25 29.72 -0.85
C GLY A 85 -12.36 30.00 -2.35
N ALA A 86 -13.19 29.24 -3.07
CA ALA A 86 -13.42 29.39 -4.51
C ALA A 86 -14.10 30.74 -4.83
N LEU A 87 -15.10 31.15 -4.04
CA LEU A 87 -15.75 32.45 -4.17
C LEU A 87 -14.77 33.59 -3.91
N ALA A 88 -13.91 33.47 -2.90
CA ALA A 88 -12.88 34.48 -2.61
C ALA A 88 -11.84 34.57 -3.74
N LEU A 89 -11.44 33.43 -4.32
CA LEU A 89 -10.53 33.39 -5.46
C LEU A 89 -11.16 34.00 -6.73
N ALA A 90 -12.43 33.69 -7.00
CA ALA A 90 -13.18 34.29 -8.11
C ALA A 90 -13.35 35.80 -7.92
N TRP A 91 -13.74 36.22 -6.71
CA TRP A 91 -13.84 37.64 -6.34
C TRP A 91 -12.49 38.34 -6.49
N MET A 92 -11.39 37.71 -6.08
CA MET A 92 -10.05 38.27 -6.29
C MET A 92 -9.73 38.56 -7.75
N TYR A 93 -10.17 37.68 -8.64
CA TYR A 93 -9.90 37.81 -10.07
C TYR A 93 -10.72 38.96 -10.69
N TYR A 94 -12.01 39.01 -10.37
CA TYR A 94 -12.99 39.92 -10.97
C TYR A 94 -13.19 41.24 -10.21
N SER A 95 -12.69 41.37 -8.98
CA SER A 95 -12.86 42.58 -8.17
C SER A 95 -12.18 43.78 -8.82
N VAL A 96 -12.99 44.78 -9.15
CA VAL A 96 -12.56 46.12 -9.59
C VAL A 96 -12.30 47.03 -8.38
N PHE A 97 -13.00 46.79 -7.26
CA PHE A 97 -13.03 47.68 -6.09
C PHE A 97 -11.96 47.37 -5.02
N MET A 98 -11.34 46.19 -5.08
CA MET A 98 -10.17 45.81 -4.27
C MET A 98 -9.13 45.14 -5.16
N PRO A 99 -8.42 45.92 -6.01
CA PRO A 99 -7.46 45.36 -6.94
C PRO A 99 -6.25 44.81 -6.19
N TYR A 100 -6.03 43.51 -6.31
CA TYR A 100 -4.82 42.86 -5.82
C TYR A 100 -3.83 42.69 -6.97
N SER A 101 -2.66 43.33 -6.88
CA SER A 101 -1.65 43.38 -7.95
C SER A 101 -1.11 42.00 -8.34
N LYS A 102 -1.21 41.01 -7.45
CA LYS A 102 -0.77 39.63 -7.68
C LYS A 102 -1.93 38.64 -7.91
N LYS A 103 -3.13 39.11 -8.32
CA LYS A 103 -4.29 38.23 -8.55
C LYS A 103 -4.05 37.15 -9.61
N GLY A 104 -3.31 37.46 -10.68
CA GLY A 104 -2.94 36.50 -11.71
C GLY A 104 -2.02 35.39 -11.19
N VAL A 105 -1.13 35.73 -10.25
CA VAL A 105 -0.22 34.79 -9.58
C VAL A 105 -0.98 33.78 -8.72
N VAL A 106 -1.92 34.26 -7.89
CA VAL A 106 -2.73 33.40 -7.01
C VAL A 106 -3.68 32.50 -7.83
N ALA A 107 -4.26 33.02 -8.91
CA ALA A 107 -5.08 32.23 -9.83
C ALA A 107 -4.26 31.19 -10.61
N ALA A 108 -3.07 31.55 -11.08
CA ALA A 108 -2.15 30.63 -11.74
C ALA A 108 -1.71 29.51 -10.78
N TRP A 109 -1.42 29.82 -9.53
CA TRP A 109 -1.10 28.81 -8.52
C TRP A 109 -2.24 27.79 -8.37
N PHE A 110 -3.50 28.23 -8.28
CA PHE A 110 -4.66 27.33 -8.22
C PHE A 110 -4.75 26.43 -9.46
N TRP A 111 -4.78 27.02 -10.65
CA TRP A 111 -5.03 26.29 -11.90
C TRP A 111 -3.84 25.43 -12.33
N VAL A 112 -2.60 25.91 -12.21
CA VAL A 112 -1.40 25.15 -12.58
C VAL A 112 -1.27 23.91 -11.69
N SER A 113 -1.55 24.03 -10.39
CA SER A 113 -1.52 22.87 -9.48
C SER A 113 -2.61 21.85 -9.85
N TYR A 114 -3.83 22.32 -10.14
CA TYR A 114 -4.93 21.44 -10.57
C TYR A 114 -4.65 20.76 -11.92
N LEU A 115 -4.13 21.48 -12.90
CA LEU A 115 -3.80 20.95 -14.23
C LEU A 115 -2.62 19.98 -14.15
N ALA A 116 -1.58 20.31 -13.39
CA ALA A 116 -0.45 19.40 -13.15
C ALA A 116 -0.92 18.12 -12.46
N LEU A 117 -1.75 18.21 -11.43
CA LEU A 117 -2.30 17.04 -10.75
C LEU A 117 -3.23 16.21 -11.65
N THR A 118 -4.02 16.87 -12.50
CA THR A 118 -4.96 16.18 -13.39
C THR A 118 -4.26 15.48 -14.55
N PHE A 119 -3.28 16.14 -15.19
CA PHE A 119 -2.66 15.66 -16.42
C PHE A 119 -1.34 14.92 -16.22
N LEU A 120 -0.51 15.36 -15.26
CA LEU A 120 0.82 14.80 -15.00
C LEU A 120 0.80 13.75 -13.90
N VAL A 121 0.04 13.97 -12.83
CA VAL A 121 -0.07 13.02 -11.73
C VAL A 121 -1.16 12.01 -12.03
N ARG A 122 -2.40 12.39 -12.37
CA ARG A 122 -3.51 11.45 -12.63
C ARG A 122 -3.88 10.57 -11.42
N GLY A 123 -3.56 10.98 -10.21
CA GLY A 123 -3.81 10.21 -8.99
C GLY A 123 -5.22 10.41 -8.41
N ASP A 124 -5.74 9.37 -7.75
CA ASP A 124 -7.03 9.31 -7.04
C ASP A 124 -6.92 9.70 -5.55
N ARG A 125 -5.74 10.19 -5.14
CA ARG A 125 -5.40 10.43 -3.74
C ARG A 125 -5.73 11.87 -3.31
N PRO A 126 -6.72 12.10 -2.43
CA PRO A 126 -7.14 13.44 -2.01
C PRO A 126 -6.02 14.19 -1.26
N GLU A 127 -5.06 13.48 -0.68
CA GLU A 127 -3.91 14.08 0.00
C GLU A 127 -3.04 14.88 -0.99
N LEU A 128 -3.04 14.54 -2.28
CA LEU A 128 -2.27 15.25 -3.29
C LEU A 128 -2.89 16.60 -3.68
N MET A 129 -4.14 16.89 -3.29
CA MET A 129 -4.89 18.10 -3.67
C MET A 129 -4.65 19.31 -2.76
N TYR A 130 -3.99 19.12 -1.62
CA TYR A 130 -3.68 20.20 -0.66
C TYR A 130 -3.03 21.47 -1.25
N PRO A 131 -2.05 21.40 -2.20
CA PRO A 131 -1.40 22.59 -2.74
C PRO A 131 -2.31 23.39 -3.67
N ALA A 132 -3.26 22.71 -4.31
CA ALA A 132 -4.25 23.35 -5.14
C ALA A 132 -5.28 24.13 -4.30
N LEU A 133 -5.34 23.88 -2.99
CA LEU A 133 -6.22 24.57 -2.05
C LEU A 133 -5.51 25.72 -1.29
N LEU A 134 -4.18 25.79 -1.29
CA LEU A 134 -3.42 26.88 -0.66
C LEU A 134 -3.80 28.29 -1.16
N PRO A 135 -4.10 28.51 -2.45
CA PRO A 135 -4.59 29.80 -2.94
C PRO A 135 -5.86 30.29 -2.23
N PHE A 136 -6.71 29.39 -1.71
CA PHE A 136 -7.89 29.78 -0.94
C PHE A 136 -7.52 30.43 0.39
N ALA A 137 -6.46 29.95 1.05
CA ALA A 137 -5.95 30.51 2.30
C ALA A 137 -5.32 31.90 2.11
N ILE A 138 -4.93 32.25 0.88
CA ILE A 138 -4.44 33.59 0.51
C ILE A 138 -5.60 34.46 0.05
N ALA A 139 -6.49 33.92 -0.77
CA ALA A 139 -7.54 34.70 -1.40
C ALA A 139 -8.58 35.21 -0.43
N LEU A 140 -8.94 34.36 0.53
CA LEU A 140 -9.93 34.68 1.53
C LEU A 140 -9.56 35.89 2.41
N PRO A 141 -8.40 35.95 3.08
CA PRO A 141 -8.05 37.12 3.90
C PRO A 141 -7.80 38.39 3.09
N VAL A 142 -7.24 38.27 1.87
CA VAL A 142 -6.99 39.44 0.99
C VAL A 142 -8.29 40.12 0.58
N MET A 143 -9.30 39.32 0.19
CA MET A 143 -10.58 39.85 -0.30
C MET A 143 -11.59 40.17 0.80
N THR A 144 -11.28 39.83 2.05
CA THR A 144 -12.16 40.13 3.19
C THR A 144 -11.82 41.49 3.80
N PRO A 145 -12.81 42.41 3.93
CA PRO A 145 -12.62 43.69 4.61
C PRO A 145 -12.18 43.51 6.06
N HIS A 146 -11.33 44.42 6.55
CA HIS A 146 -10.72 44.31 7.89
C HIS A 146 -11.77 44.12 9.00
N ALA A 147 -12.90 44.82 8.93
CA ALA A 147 -13.98 44.74 9.92
C ALA A 147 -14.58 43.32 10.06
N VAL A 148 -14.59 42.53 8.98
CA VAL A 148 -15.20 41.20 8.93
C VAL A 148 -14.19 40.08 9.18
N ARG A 149 -12.88 40.35 8.99
CA ARG A 149 -11.81 39.33 9.09
C ARG A 149 -11.85 38.53 10.40
N LYS A 150 -12.08 39.17 11.55
CA LYS A 150 -12.10 38.47 12.85
C LYS A 150 -13.22 37.42 12.93
N TYR A 151 -14.40 37.74 12.39
CA TYR A 151 -15.54 36.83 12.37
C TYR A 151 -15.33 35.71 11.36
N LEU A 152 -14.75 36.03 10.20
CA LEU A 152 -14.42 35.04 9.19
C LEU A 152 -13.34 34.06 9.67
N VAL A 153 -12.31 34.54 10.35
CA VAL A 153 -11.27 33.69 10.95
C VAL A 153 -11.89 32.77 11.99
N ALA A 154 -12.74 33.29 12.90
CA ALA A 154 -13.45 32.46 13.86
C ALA A 154 -14.33 31.39 13.18
N PHE A 155 -15.04 31.77 12.11
CA PHE A 155 -15.86 30.85 11.32
C PHE A 155 -15.04 29.76 10.61
N VAL A 156 -13.92 30.12 9.97
CA VAL A 156 -13.00 29.16 9.32
C VAL A 156 -12.36 28.24 10.35
N LEU A 157 -11.98 28.75 11.53
CA LEU A 157 -11.45 27.92 12.61
C LEU A 157 -12.51 26.96 13.16
N LEU A 158 -13.75 27.40 13.32
CA LEU A 158 -14.86 26.53 13.73
C LEU A 158 -15.15 25.45 12.69
N LEU A 159 -15.20 25.79 11.40
CA LEU A 159 -15.35 24.83 10.32
C LEU A 159 -14.15 23.88 10.21
N GLY A 160 -12.93 24.40 10.39
CA GLY A 160 -11.71 23.60 10.42
C GLY A 160 -11.72 22.62 11.59
N LEU A 161 -12.13 23.07 12.77
CA LEU A 161 -12.30 22.23 13.95
C LEU A 161 -13.39 21.18 13.70
N ALA A 162 -14.54 21.55 13.15
CA ALA A 162 -15.59 20.60 12.79
C ALA A 162 -15.12 19.56 11.74
N ASN A 163 -14.35 20.00 10.73
CA ASN A 163 -13.86 19.15 9.64
C ASN A 163 -12.62 18.33 9.96
N GLN A 164 -11.86 18.65 11.01
CA GLN A 164 -10.57 18.02 11.31
C GLN A 164 -10.48 17.39 12.71
N SER A 165 -11.33 17.80 13.66
CA SER A 165 -11.27 17.26 15.03
C SER A 165 -11.78 15.83 15.16
N GLY A 166 -12.56 15.34 14.19
CA GLY A 166 -13.23 14.05 14.28
C GLY A 166 -14.36 13.99 15.32
N LEU A 167 -14.74 15.12 15.93
CA LEU A 167 -15.81 15.21 16.93
C LEU A 167 -17.21 15.11 16.30
N ALA A 168 -17.35 15.56 15.06
CA ALA A 168 -18.59 15.46 14.29
C ALA A 168 -18.47 14.35 13.22
N PRO A 169 -19.49 13.48 13.08
CA PRO A 169 -19.51 12.48 12.02
C PRO A 169 -19.60 13.15 10.65
N GLU A 170 -19.13 12.44 9.61
CA GLU A 170 -19.23 12.91 8.24
C GLU A 170 -20.68 13.16 7.82
N LEU A 171 -20.98 14.40 7.48
CA LEU A 171 -22.22 14.79 6.82
C LEU A 171 -21.91 15.01 5.34
N SER A 172 -22.61 14.33 4.43
CA SER A 172 -22.43 14.50 2.99
C SER A 172 -23.74 14.84 2.29
N LEU A 173 -23.65 15.62 1.21
CA LEU A 173 -24.76 15.98 0.34
C LEU A 173 -24.42 15.60 -1.10
N LYS A 174 -25.19 14.68 -1.70
CA LYS A 174 -24.98 14.18 -3.08
C LYS A 174 -23.52 13.74 -3.35
N GLY A 175 -22.86 13.15 -2.35
CA GLY A 175 -21.48 12.66 -2.45
C GLY A 175 -20.39 13.72 -2.25
N TYR A 176 -20.74 14.94 -1.79
CA TYR A 176 -19.79 15.96 -1.34
C TYR A 176 -19.80 16.08 0.18
N ARG A 177 -18.62 16.07 0.80
CA ARG A 177 -18.48 16.21 2.26
C ARG A 177 -18.82 17.64 2.71
N LEU A 178 -19.85 17.82 3.53
CA LEU A 178 -20.23 19.12 4.12
C LEU A 178 -19.40 19.42 5.36
N THR A 179 -19.37 18.50 6.32
CA THR A 179 -18.63 18.67 7.57
C THR A 179 -18.27 17.33 8.20
N GLY A 180 -17.37 17.36 9.18
CA GLY A 180 -16.93 16.18 9.92
C GLY A 180 -15.85 15.37 9.20
N LEU A 181 -15.30 14.40 9.93
CA LEU A 181 -14.49 13.34 9.35
C LEU A 181 -15.29 12.04 9.36
N PRO A 182 -14.99 11.09 8.46
CA PRO A 182 -15.46 9.74 8.65
C PRO A 182 -15.09 9.31 10.07
N ARG A 183 -16.06 8.75 10.80
CA ARG A 183 -15.84 8.33 12.18
C ARG A 183 -14.58 7.46 12.22
N PRO A 184 -13.69 7.65 13.21
CA PRO A 184 -12.52 6.82 13.33
C PRO A 184 -12.97 5.35 13.26
N PRO A 185 -12.34 4.53 12.42
CA PRO A 185 -12.86 3.25 11.96
C PRO A 185 -13.30 2.30 13.07
N ALA A 186 -12.76 2.46 14.28
CA ALA A 186 -13.13 1.69 15.46
C ALA A 186 -14.65 1.66 15.76
N THR A 187 -15.37 2.79 15.65
CA THR A 187 -16.81 2.84 16.04
C THR A 187 -17.76 2.44 14.92
N ALA A 188 -17.43 2.72 13.66
CA ALA A 188 -18.27 2.36 12.52
C ALA A 188 -18.08 0.90 12.06
N CYS A 189 -16.88 0.34 12.22
CA CYS A 189 -16.58 -1.03 11.80
C CYS A 189 -16.86 -2.09 12.86
N ARG A 190 -17.37 -1.71 14.05
CA ARG A 190 -17.55 -2.65 15.18
C ARG A 190 -16.29 -3.51 15.36
N ALA A 191 -15.13 -2.85 15.38
CA ALA A 191 -13.83 -3.53 15.30
C ALA A 191 -13.68 -4.56 16.43
N ASP A 192 -14.17 -4.25 17.63
CA ASP A 192 -14.16 -5.16 18.78
C ASP A 192 -14.95 -6.45 18.49
N ASP A 193 -16.12 -6.36 17.86
CA ASP A 193 -16.92 -7.53 17.50
C ASP A 193 -16.22 -8.38 16.43
N ILE A 194 -15.57 -7.72 15.45
CA ILE A 194 -14.78 -8.41 14.44
C ILE A 194 -13.60 -9.13 15.09
N LEU A 195 -12.85 -8.44 15.95
CA LEU A 195 -11.69 -8.98 16.66
C LEU A 195 -12.09 -10.12 17.59
N ASN A 196 -13.22 -10.01 18.30
CA ASN A 196 -13.78 -11.09 19.12
C ASN A 196 -14.15 -12.32 18.28
N GLY A 197 -14.77 -12.11 17.12
CA GLY A 197 -15.09 -13.17 16.17
C GLY A 197 -13.85 -13.88 15.63
N VAL A 198 -12.80 -13.12 15.33
CA VAL A 198 -11.50 -13.62 14.87
C VAL A 198 -10.76 -14.34 15.98
N ARG A 199 -10.67 -13.76 17.18
CA ARG A 199 -9.94 -14.30 18.33
C ARG A 199 -10.45 -15.66 18.74
N SER A 200 -11.77 -15.79 18.83
CA SER A 200 -12.42 -17.06 19.14
C SER A 200 -12.31 -18.09 18.00
N GLY A 201 -11.81 -17.70 16.81
CA GLY A 201 -11.62 -18.55 15.64
C GLY A 201 -10.16 -18.93 15.36
N LEU A 202 -9.20 -18.25 15.97
CA LEU A 202 -7.78 -18.56 15.82
C LEU A 202 -7.34 -19.66 16.80
N PRO A 203 -6.34 -20.48 16.41
CA PRO A 203 -5.77 -21.47 17.32
C PRO A 203 -4.95 -20.81 18.44
N PRO A 204 -4.69 -21.52 19.55
CA PRO A 204 -3.81 -21.05 20.62
C PRO A 204 -2.40 -20.81 20.06
N GLY A 205 -1.86 -19.60 20.27
CA GLY A 205 -0.60 -19.14 19.66
C GLY A 205 -0.79 -18.18 18.48
N GLY A 206 -2.03 -17.89 18.07
CA GLY A 206 -2.33 -16.94 17.01
C GLY A 206 -2.38 -17.59 15.63
N GLY A 207 -2.35 -16.79 14.57
CA GLY A 207 -2.41 -17.32 13.21
C GLY A 207 -2.72 -16.27 12.16
N LEU A 208 -2.76 -16.71 10.91
CA LEU A 208 -3.07 -15.87 9.76
C LEU A 208 -4.58 -15.63 9.62
N VAL A 209 -4.94 -14.36 9.45
CA VAL A 209 -6.27 -13.86 9.15
C VAL A 209 -6.26 -13.21 7.77
N GLY A 210 -7.08 -13.72 6.85
CA GLY A 210 -7.26 -13.14 5.52
C GLY A 210 -8.39 -12.12 5.53
N LEU A 211 -8.17 -10.93 4.97
CA LEU A 211 -9.21 -9.92 4.77
C LEU A 211 -9.49 -9.74 3.27
N TYR A 212 -10.76 -9.88 2.90
CA TYR A 212 -11.29 -9.59 1.58
C TYR A 212 -12.32 -8.46 1.66
N GLY A 213 -12.35 -7.60 0.65
CA GLY A 213 -13.20 -6.41 0.61
C GLY A 213 -12.66 -5.27 1.49
N ALA A 214 -11.35 -5.23 1.74
CA ALA A 214 -10.74 -4.18 2.54
C ALA A 214 -11.02 -2.79 1.95
N ASP A 215 -11.26 -1.80 2.82
CA ASP A 215 -11.46 -0.41 2.45
C ASP A 215 -10.81 0.55 3.45
N SER A 216 -11.09 1.84 3.33
CA SER A 216 -10.55 2.86 4.25
C SER A 216 -10.94 2.61 5.70
N ASN A 217 -12.08 1.95 5.96
CA ASN A 217 -12.64 1.77 7.29
C ASN A 217 -12.23 0.41 7.91
N LEU A 218 -12.25 -0.68 7.14
CA LEU A 218 -11.81 -2.00 7.55
C LEU A 218 -10.60 -2.44 6.72
N ASN A 219 -9.41 -2.33 7.31
CA ASN A 219 -8.17 -2.76 6.67
C ASN A 219 -7.25 -3.52 7.65
N VAL A 220 -6.34 -4.29 7.06
CA VAL A 220 -5.36 -5.13 7.76
C VAL A 220 -4.48 -4.36 8.74
N ASN A 221 -4.09 -3.12 8.44
CA ASN A 221 -3.21 -2.35 9.32
C ASN A 221 -3.95 -1.95 10.60
N SER A 222 -5.20 -1.49 10.46
CA SER A 222 -6.06 -1.16 11.60
C SER A 222 -6.33 -2.40 12.48
N LEU A 223 -6.63 -3.55 11.87
CA LEU A 223 -6.88 -4.80 12.60
C LEU A 223 -5.62 -5.31 13.31
N ARG A 224 -4.45 -5.23 12.65
CA ARG A 224 -3.15 -5.61 13.23
C ARG A 224 -2.80 -4.71 14.42
N PHE A 225 -3.01 -3.40 14.29
CA PHE A 225 -2.79 -2.48 15.40
C PHE A 225 -3.69 -2.81 16.60
N ALA A 226 -4.97 -3.10 16.34
CA ALA A 226 -5.92 -3.43 17.39
C ALA A 226 -5.60 -4.78 18.06
N SER A 227 -5.20 -5.82 17.32
CA SER A 227 -4.81 -7.11 17.91
C SER A 227 -3.55 -7.01 18.77
N VAL A 228 -2.56 -6.22 18.33
CA VAL A 228 -1.33 -5.97 19.11
C VAL A 228 -1.66 -5.24 20.40
N LYS A 229 -2.55 -4.23 20.35
CA LYS A 229 -3.01 -3.51 21.54
C LYS A 229 -3.69 -4.42 22.57
N GLU A 230 -4.44 -5.42 22.10
CA GLU A 230 -5.09 -6.44 22.94
C GLU A 230 -4.16 -7.59 23.38
N GLY A 231 -2.89 -7.56 22.96
CA GLY A 231 -1.87 -8.50 23.43
C GLY A 231 -1.91 -9.89 22.79
N TRP A 232 -2.53 -10.06 21.61
CA TRP A 232 -2.55 -11.36 20.92
C TRP A 232 -1.96 -11.27 19.50
N GLN A 233 -1.17 -12.31 19.15
CA GLN A 233 -0.36 -12.33 17.93
C GLN A 233 -1.13 -12.88 16.72
N ALA A 234 -2.10 -12.09 16.23
CA ALA A 234 -2.74 -12.37 14.94
C ALA A 234 -1.97 -11.71 13.79
N LYS A 235 -1.71 -12.46 12.72
CA LYS A 235 -1.13 -11.92 11.48
C LYS A 235 -2.25 -11.65 10.50
N PHE A 236 -2.34 -10.43 9.98
CA PHE A 236 -3.39 -10.03 9.03
C PHE A 236 -2.80 -9.80 7.63
N ALA A 237 -3.47 -10.30 6.60
CA ALA A 237 -3.12 -10.12 5.19
C ALA A 237 -4.35 -9.80 4.33
N ASN A 238 -4.23 -8.84 3.42
CA ASN A 238 -5.26 -8.52 2.43
C ASN A 238 -5.11 -9.49 1.28
N ASP A 239 -6.23 -10.03 0.77
CA ASP A 239 -6.26 -10.91 -0.41
C ASP A 239 -5.11 -11.95 -0.38
N PRO A 240 -5.04 -12.80 0.69
CA PRO A 240 -3.89 -13.64 0.95
C PRO A 240 -3.53 -14.51 -0.25
N ALA A 241 -2.24 -14.51 -0.61
CA ALA A 241 -1.64 -15.36 -1.65
C ALA A 241 -2.04 -16.84 -1.50
N CYS A 242 -2.07 -17.40 -0.31
CA CYS A 242 -2.69 -18.71 -0.10
C CYS A 242 -4.06 -18.53 0.57
N PRO A 243 -5.20 -18.56 -0.16
CA PRO A 243 -6.53 -18.34 0.43
C PRO A 243 -6.96 -19.42 1.42
N ALA A 244 -6.42 -20.63 1.27
CA ALA A 244 -6.71 -21.76 2.14
C ALA A 244 -5.86 -21.79 3.42
N CYS A 245 -4.75 -21.03 3.48
CA CYS A 245 -3.83 -21.03 4.62
C CYS A 245 -4.34 -20.29 5.88
N PRO A 246 -5.05 -19.15 5.79
CA PRO A 246 -5.60 -18.45 6.95
C PRO A 246 -6.45 -19.35 7.85
N GLY A 247 -6.33 -19.20 9.17
CA GLY A 247 -7.22 -19.86 10.13
C GLY A 247 -8.61 -19.20 10.16
N VAL A 248 -8.66 -17.90 9.86
CA VAL A 248 -9.89 -17.11 9.78
C VAL A 248 -9.87 -16.27 8.50
N LEU A 249 -11.01 -16.18 7.83
CA LEU A 249 -11.24 -15.24 6.73
C LEU A 249 -12.31 -14.24 7.15
N ILE A 250 -12.07 -12.97 6.83
CA ILE A 250 -13.02 -11.88 6.97
C ILE A 250 -13.39 -11.44 5.56
N TYR A 251 -14.68 -11.48 5.24
CA TYR A 251 -15.21 -10.94 4.00
C TYR A 251 -16.09 -9.74 4.31
N LYS A 252 -15.67 -8.55 3.88
CA LYS A 252 -16.53 -7.38 3.90
C LYS A 252 -17.34 -7.34 2.60
N ALA A 253 -18.64 -7.58 2.72
CA ALA A 253 -19.60 -7.29 1.67
C ALA A 253 -19.62 -5.78 1.39
N GLN A 254 -19.94 -5.39 0.18
CA GLN A 254 -20.03 -3.97 -0.18
C GLN A 254 -21.32 -3.36 0.36
N SER A 255 -21.27 -2.04 0.62
CA SER A 255 -22.47 -1.27 0.89
C SER A 255 -23.35 -1.17 -0.36
N SER A 256 -24.66 -1.04 -0.15
CA SER A 256 -25.62 -0.92 -1.25
C SER A 256 -25.29 0.29 -2.14
N GLY A 257 -25.11 0.07 -3.44
CA GLY A 257 -24.78 1.11 -4.42
C GLY A 257 -23.29 1.45 -4.57
N ALA A 258 -22.40 0.79 -3.83
CA ALA A 258 -20.95 0.92 -4.05
C ALA A 258 -20.48 0.12 -5.27
N ALA A 259 -19.45 0.60 -5.96
CA ALA A 259 -18.84 -0.10 -7.08
C ALA A 259 -18.13 -1.39 -6.61
N SER A 260 -18.15 -2.43 -7.44
CA SER A 260 -17.58 -3.72 -7.06
C SER A 260 -16.07 -3.69 -6.93
N SER A 261 -15.54 -3.90 -5.72
CA SER A 261 -14.13 -4.09 -5.45
C SER A 261 -13.65 -5.45 -5.96
N ARG A 262 -12.49 -5.45 -6.63
CA ARG A 262 -11.83 -6.67 -7.15
C ARG A 262 -11.61 -7.73 -6.06
N SER A 263 -11.28 -7.28 -4.85
CA SER A 263 -11.09 -8.14 -3.67
C SER A 263 -12.37 -8.85 -3.24
N ALA A 264 -13.51 -8.15 -3.20
CA ALA A 264 -14.79 -8.77 -2.88
C ALA A 264 -15.20 -9.80 -3.95
N PHE A 265 -14.98 -9.49 -5.22
CA PHE A 265 -15.23 -10.45 -6.30
C PHE A 265 -14.34 -11.69 -6.22
N ALA A 266 -13.05 -11.51 -5.90
CA ALA A 266 -12.12 -12.63 -5.68
C ALA A 266 -12.59 -13.55 -4.54
N PHE A 267 -13.15 -12.99 -3.46
CA PHE A 267 -13.72 -13.80 -2.39
C PHE A 267 -14.96 -14.59 -2.84
N LEU A 268 -15.82 -14.01 -3.68
CA LEU A 268 -16.99 -14.73 -4.21
C LEU A 268 -16.57 -15.91 -5.09
N GLN A 269 -15.53 -15.74 -5.92
CA GLN A 269 -14.94 -16.83 -6.70
C GLN A 269 -14.31 -17.89 -5.81
N LEU A 270 -13.64 -17.48 -4.74
CA LEU A 270 -13.06 -18.38 -3.75
C LEU A 270 -14.14 -19.20 -3.03
N ARG A 271 -15.23 -18.55 -2.64
CA ARG A 271 -16.35 -19.18 -1.93
C ARG A 271 -17.08 -20.22 -2.79
N ALA A 272 -17.00 -20.07 -4.12
CA ALA A 272 -17.57 -21.03 -5.07
C ALA A 272 -16.68 -22.28 -5.28
N GLN A 273 -15.46 -22.31 -4.75
CA GLN A 273 -14.57 -23.47 -4.87
C GLN A 273 -15.10 -24.67 -4.06
N PRO A 274 -15.03 -25.92 -4.60
CA PRO A 274 -15.57 -27.10 -3.91
C PRO A 274 -15.00 -27.31 -2.50
N TRP A 275 -13.69 -27.10 -2.34
CA TRP A 275 -12.99 -27.30 -1.07
C TRP A 275 -13.35 -26.22 -0.02
N PHE A 276 -13.91 -25.07 -0.40
CA PHE A 276 -14.12 -23.95 0.51
C PHE A 276 -15.13 -24.29 1.60
N ALA A 277 -16.27 -24.86 1.22
CA ALA A 277 -17.34 -25.22 2.16
C ALA A 277 -16.94 -26.35 3.10
N GLU A 278 -15.96 -27.18 2.71
CA GLU A 278 -15.40 -28.23 3.55
C GLU A 278 -14.39 -27.66 4.55
N LEU A 279 -13.53 -26.74 4.10
CA LEU A 279 -12.45 -26.17 4.90
C LEU A 279 -12.91 -25.07 5.85
N PHE A 280 -13.85 -24.22 5.43
CA PHE A 280 -14.29 -23.04 6.17
C PHE A 280 -15.78 -23.12 6.53
N GLY A 281 -16.08 -22.82 7.79
CA GLY A 281 -17.45 -22.64 8.28
C GLY A 281 -17.73 -21.15 8.54
N LYS A 282 -18.88 -20.67 8.06
CA LYS A 282 -19.36 -19.33 8.44
C LYS A 282 -19.66 -19.31 9.94
N LYS A 283 -19.00 -18.41 10.67
CA LYS A 283 -19.11 -18.31 12.12
C LYS A 283 -20.06 -17.22 12.57
N THR A 284 -19.94 -16.03 12.00
CA THR A 284 -20.78 -14.89 12.34
C THR A 284 -20.90 -13.91 11.18
N VAL A 285 -21.93 -13.08 11.24
CA VAL A 285 -22.16 -11.93 10.36
C VAL A 285 -22.32 -10.71 11.24
N ILE A 286 -21.54 -9.68 10.96
CA ILE A 286 -21.56 -8.43 11.71
C ILE A 286 -22.05 -7.35 10.75
N GLU A 287 -23.20 -6.76 11.07
CA GLU A 287 -23.70 -5.56 10.38
C GLU A 287 -22.80 -4.38 10.75
N LEU A 288 -22.28 -3.68 9.74
CA LEU A 288 -21.40 -2.53 9.87
C LEU A 288 -22.21 -1.23 9.80
N GLY A 289 -21.67 -0.14 10.35
CA GLY A 289 -22.35 1.16 10.41
C GLY A 289 -22.62 1.82 9.06
N ASP A 290 -22.00 1.33 7.99
CA ASP A 290 -22.20 1.77 6.60
C ASP A 290 -23.29 0.95 5.87
N GLY A 291 -24.02 0.09 6.58
CA GLY A 291 -25.05 -0.80 6.02
C GLY A 291 -24.47 -2.00 5.26
N SER A 292 -23.15 -2.16 5.24
CA SER A 292 -22.49 -3.35 4.74
C SER A 292 -22.36 -4.43 5.82
N LYS A 293 -21.85 -5.61 5.46
CA LYS A 293 -21.73 -6.75 6.38
C LYS A 293 -20.31 -7.32 6.36
N ALA A 294 -19.77 -7.61 7.53
CA ALA A 294 -18.56 -8.41 7.68
C ALA A 294 -18.93 -9.86 8.01
N GLU A 295 -18.64 -10.78 7.11
CA GLU A 295 -18.80 -12.21 7.31
C GLU A 295 -17.47 -12.81 7.79
N ILE A 296 -17.50 -13.53 8.92
CA ILE A 296 -16.32 -14.20 9.47
C ILE A 296 -16.45 -15.69 9.25
N TYR A 297 -15.46 -16.26 8.59
CA TYR A 297 -15.32 -17.68 8.30
C TYR A 297 -14.15 -18.25 9.09
N VAL A 298 -14.37 -19.37 9.77
CA VAL A 298 -13.34 -20.04 10.58
C VAL A 298 -13.05 -21.40 9.99
N LYS A 299 -11.76 -21.74 9.93
CA LYS A 299 -11.31 -23.02 9.44
C LYS A 299 -11.81 -24.13 10.35
N ARG A 300 -12.52 -25.10 9.78
CA ARG A 300 -13.02 -26.27 10.50
C ARG A 300 -11.87 -27.15 10.97
N PRO A 301 -12.04 -28.02 11.97
CA PRO A 301 -11.05 -29.06 12.26
C PRO A 301 -10.89 -29.98 11.03
N PRO A 302 -9.66 -30.47 10.75
CA PRO A 302 -9.44 -31.43 9.68
C PRO A 302 -10.19 -32.74 9.97
N ARG A 303 -10.75 -33.38 8.93
CA ARG A 303 -11.61 -34.56 9.08
C ARG A 303 -11.04 -35.83 8.46
N CYS A 304 -10.16 -35.70 7.46
CA CYS A 304 -9.75 -36.82 6.64
C CYS A 304 -8.27 -36.72 6.27
N LYS A 305 -7.63 -37.90 6.20
CA LYS A 305 -6.31 -38.06 5.61
C LYS A 305 -6.44 -37.89 4.09
N VAL A 306 -5.71 -36.93 3.52
CA VAL A 306 -5.74 -36.63 2.07
C VAL A 306 -4.76 -37.52 1.30
N PHE A 307 -3.58 -37.77 1.84
CA PHE A 307 -2.53 -38.55 1.20
C PHE A 307 -2.00 -39.61 2.17
N GLU A 308 -1.59 -40.74 1.62
CA GLU A 308 -0.75 -41.69 2.35
C GLU A 308 0.62 -41.07 2.65
N GLU A 309 1.38 -41.67 3.57
CA GLU A 309 2.73 -41.18 3.85
C GLU A 309 3.67 -41.54 2.68
N GLY A 310 4.53 -40.60 2.29
CA GLY A 310 5.44 -40.78 1.16
C GLY A 310 5.39 -39.62 0.15
N PRO A 311 6.04 -39.80 -1.02
CA PRO A 311 6.08 -38.80 -2.08
C PRO A 311 4.81 -38.86 -2.96
N HIS A 312 4.24 -37.70 -3.24
CA HIS A 312 3.07 -37.54 -4.11
C HIS A 312 3.35 -36.51 -5.19
N GLU A 313 3.02 -36.85 -6.44
CA GLU A 313 3.10 -35.91 -7.55
C GLU A 313 1.89 -34.99 -7.57
N LEU A 314 2.15 -33.68 -7.61
CA LEU A 314 1.17 -32.62 -7.74
C LEU A 314 1.35 -31.95 -9.09
N ARG A 315 0.27 -31.86 -9.85
CA ARG A 315 0.26 -31.15 -11.14
C ARG A 315 -0.55 -29.87 -11.04
N ASN A 316 -0.07 -28.80 -11.68
CA ASN A 316 -0.74 -27.50 -11.76
C ASN A 316 -1.14 -26.95 -10.38
N LEU A 317 -0.24 -27.05 -9.41
CA LEU A 317 -0.47 -26.52 -8.07
C LEU A 317 -0.44 -24.99 -8.12
N VAL A 318 -1.53 -24.35 -7.67
CA VAL A 318 -1.62 -22.88 -7.60
C VAL A 318 -1.80 -22.45 -6.15
N LEU A 319 -0.81 -21.69 -5.65
CA LEU A 319 -0.77 -21.08 -4.33
C LEU A 319 -0.75 -19.55 -4.50
N GLY A 320 -1.88 -19.01 -4.97
CA GLY A 320 -2.08 -17.60 -5.33
C GLY A 320 -1.18 -17.16 -6.47
N PRO A 321 -0.24 -16.21 -6.26
CA PRO A 321 0.64 -15.77 -7.33
C PRO A 321 1.73 -16.78 -7.67
N LEU A 322 1.91 -17.83 -6.85
CA LEU A 322 2.86 -18.90 -7.08
C LEU A 322 2.14 -20.07 -7.77
N SER A 323 2.58 -20.46 -8.97
CA SER A 323 2.10 -21.65 -9.66
C SER A 323 3.24 -22.62 -9.92
N MET A 324 2.96 -23.91 -9.87
CA MET A 324 3.92 -24.98 -10.13
C MET A 324 3.27 -25.96 -11.09
N GLU A 325 3.88 -26.18 -12.24
CA GLU A 325 3.38 -27.15 -13.21
C GLU A 325 3.56 -28.58 -12.68
N ASN A 326 4.77 -28.86 -12.17
CA ASN A 326 5.13 -30.12 -11.54
C ASN A 326 5.72 -29.85 -10.17
N ALA A 327 5.14 -30.47 -9.14
CA ALA A 327 5.67 -30.47 -7.79
C ALA A 327 5.59 -31.86 -7.17
N THR A 328 6.49 -32.16 -6.25
CA THR A 328 6.46 -33.36 -5.42
C THR A 328 6.23 -32.93 -3.99
N LEU A 329 5.16 -33.43 -3.37
CA LEU A 329 4.89 -33.24 -1.96
C LEU A 329 5.18 -34.54 -1.23
N LYS A 330 6.20 -34.55 -0.39
CA LYS A 330 6.50 -35.66 0.52
C LYS A 330 5.85 -35.40 1.86
N THR A 331 4.92 -36.24 2.28
CA THR A 331 4.21 -36.13 3.57
C THR A 331 4.68 -37.21 4.54
N GLY A 332 4.65 -36.93 5.85
CA GLY A 332 4.97 -37.93 6.88
C GLY A 332 4.46 -37.58 8.27
N GLY A 333 4.22 -38.63 9.07
CA GLY A 333 3.75 -38.52 10.45
C GLY A 333 2.34 -37.96 10.53
N TYR A 334 1.38 -38.58 9.84
CA TYR A 334 -0.03 -38.18 9.92
C TYR A 334 -0.59 -38.53 11.30
N ASP A 335 -1.07 -37.52 12.02
CA ASP A 335 -1.77 -37.69 13.28
C ASP A 335 -3.28 -37.63 13.05
N ALA A 336 -3.98 -38.74 13.32
CA ALA A 336 -5.43 -38.82 13.18
C ALA A 336 -6.19 -37.95 14.19
N ALA A 337 -5.60 -37.65 15.35
CA ALA A 337 -6.25 -36.82 16.37
C ALA A 337 -6.25 -35.34 15.99
N SER A 338 -5.12 -34.82 15.52
CA SER A 338 -5.01 -33.42 15.05
C SER A 338 -5.36 -33.23 13.58
N GLY A 339 -5.36 -34.29 12.76
CA GLY A 339 -5.54 -34.28 11.31
C GLY A 339 -4.46 -33.49 10.56
N LEU A 340 -3.25 -33.45 11.12
CA LEU A 340 -2.08 -32.77 10.57
C LEU A 340 -0.99 -33.80 10.23
N TYR A 341 -0.19 -33.49 9.21
CA TYR A 341 1.07 -34.18 8.97
C TYR A 341 2.16 -33.47 9.78
N ALA A 342 2.95 -34.23 10.54
CA ALA A 342 4.06 -33.68 11.30
C ALA A 342 5.06 -32.97 10.39
N ARG A 343 5.35 -33.55 9.21
CA ARG A 343 6.30 -33.02 8.24
C ARG A 343 5.75 -33.10 6.82
N GLY A 344 6.07 -32.06 6.04
CA GLY A 344 5.85 -31.99 4.61
C GLY A 344 7.08 -31.39 3.93
N GLU A 345 7.45 -31.89 2.77
CA GLU A 345 8.47 -31.27 1.92
C GLU A 345 7.87 -31.08 0.53
N LEU A 346 7.73 -29.82 0.12
CA LEU A 346 7.23 -29.47 -1.20
C LEU A 346 8.43 -29.06 -2.05
N PHE A 347 8.69 -29.86 -3.07
CA PHE A 347 9.72 -29.61 -4.08
C PHE A 347 9.07 -29.30 -5.41
N SER A 348 9.56 -28.30 -6.13
CA SER A 348 9.20 -28.04 -7.51
C SER A 348 10.46 -27.66 -8.29
N PRO A 349 10.77 -28.36 -9.41
CA PRO A 349 11.89 -28.00 -10.27
C PRO A 349 11.78 -26.57 -10.80
N THR A 350 10.56 -26.15 -11.13
CA THR A 350 10.25 -24.82 -11.65
C THR A 350 8.93 -24.34 -11.06
N ALA A 351 8.98 -23.24 -10.31
CA ALA A 351 7.82 -22.52 -9.82
C ALA A 351 7.75 -21.14 -10.45
N LEU A 352 6.56 -20.70 -10.82
CA LEU A 352 6.28 -19.40 -11.43
C LEU A 352 5.70 -18.47 -10.38
N LEU A 353 6.33 -17.31 -10.15
CA LEU A 353 5.81 -16.27 -9.28
C LEU A 353 5.61 -14.99 -10.10
N LYS A 354 4.35 -14.60 -10.34
CA LYS A 354 4.00 -13.41 -11.15
C LYS A 354 4.80 -13.33 -12.47
N GLY A 355 4.82 -14.43 -13.22
CA GLY A 355 5.53 -14.51 -14.50
C GLY A 355 7.03 -14.77 -14.41
N GLY A 356 7.64 -14.73 -13.22
CA GLY A 356 9.05 -15.01 -13.01
C GLY A 356 9.34 -16.45 -12.61
N ASP A 357 10.36 -17.08 -13.20
CA ASP A 357 10.79 -18.45 -12.91
C ASP A 357 11.66 -18.53 -11.65
N ILE A 358 11.29 -19.43 -10.73
CA ILE A 358 12.04 -19.84 -9.55
C ILE A 358 12.46 -21.29 -9.76
N TYR A 359 13.77 -21.54 -9.81
CA TYR A 359 14.33 -22.86 -10.01
C TYR A 359 14.62 -23.57 -8.69
N GLY A 360 14.33 -24.86 -8.64
CA GLY A 360 14.60 -25.73 -7.49
C GLY A 360 13.93 -25.26 -6.21
N PHE A 361 12.68 -24.80 -6.32
CA PHE A 361 11.90 -24.33 -5.18
C PHE A 361 11.64 -25.50 -4.23
N THR A 362 12.19 -25.42 -3.03
CA THR A 362 12.06 -26.44 -1.99
C THR A 362 11.68 -25.78 -0.68
N VAL A 363 10.57 -26.21 -0.11
CA VAL A 363 10.09 -25.71 1.19
C VAL A 363 9.73 -26.87 2.10
N GLU A 364 10.26 -26.82 3.32
CA GLU A 364 9.88 -27.71 4.40
C GLU A 364 8.72 -27.11 5.19
N LEU A 365 7.71 -27.92 5.47
CA LEU A 365 6.44 -27.56 6.09
C LEU A 365 6.28 -28.38 7.36
N GLU A 366 6.24 -27.72 8.52
CA GLU A 366 5.98 -28.37 9.80
C GLU A 366 4.52 -28.19 10.20
N GLY A 367 3.89 -29.28 10.68
CA GLY A 367 2.46 -29.26 11.02
C GLY A 367 1.60 -28.94 9.80
N LEU A 368 1.90 -29.61 8.69
CA LEU A 368 1.25 -29.44 7.40
C LEU A 368 -0.22 -29.85 7.47
N ARG A 369 -1.10 -28.98 6.98
CA ARG A 369 -2.51 -29.25 6.79
C ARG A 369 -2.87 -29.26 5.32
N LEU A 370 -3.56 -30.31 4.89
CA LEU A 370 -4.11 -30.44 3.54
C LEU A 370 -5.65 -30.46 3.58
N ALA A 371 -6.26 -30.07 2.47
CA ALA A 371 -7.69 -30.14 2.23
C ALA A 371 -7.95 -30.57 0.77
N GLY A 372 -9.22 -30.74 0.40
CA GLY A 372 -9.61 -31.20 -0.93
C GLY A 372 -9.44 -32.69 -1.11
N THR A 373 -9.13 -33.10 -2.33
CA THR A 373 -9.01 -34.52 -2.70
C THR A 373 -7.57 -34.84 -3.11
N PRO A 374 -7.17 -36.13 -3.18
CA PRO A 374 -5.85 -36.50 -3.72
C PRO A 374 -5.60 -35.98 -5.14
N ARG A 375 -6.66 -35.80 -5.94
CA ARG A 375 -6.58 -35.28 -7.32
C ARG A 375 -6.51 -33.76 -7.38
N GLU A 376 -7.11 -33.08 -6.41
CA GLU A 376 -7.15 -31.63 -6.29
C GLU A 376 -6.79 -31.23 -4.85
N PRO A 377 -5.52 -31.42 -4.44
CA PRO A 377 -5.09 -31.15 -3.08
C PRO A 377 -4.89 -29.65 -2.89
N VAL A 378 -5.32 -29.16 -1.73
CA VAL A 378 -5.20 -27.76 -1.37
C VAL A 378 -4.32 -27.63 -0.13
N LEU A 379 -3.25 -26.85 -0.23
CA LEU A 379 -2.42 -26.50 0.91
C LEU A 379 -3.22 -25.61 1.87
N ALA A 380 -3.68 -26.18 2.97
CA ALA A 380 -4.54 -25.51 3.95
C ALA A 380 -3.75 -24.91 5.12
N GLY A 381 -2.43 -24.81 5.00
CA GLY A 381 -1.53 -24.13 5.95
C GLY A 381 -0.47 -25.04 6.55
N ALA A 382 0.48 -24.42 7.24
CA ALA A 382 1.53 -25.07 8.03
C ALA A 382 1.82 -24.21 9.27
N LYS A 383 2.34 -24.80 10.34
CA LYS A 383 2.77 -24.06 11.54
C LYS A 383 4.03 -23.24 11.24
N HIS A 384 5.00 -23.89 10.60
CA HIS A 384 6.26 -23.29 10.17
C HIS A 384 6.57 -23.69 8.73
N MET A 385 7.11 -22.75 7.96
CA MET A 385 7.59 -22.98 6.60
C MET A 385 9.04 -22.54 6.52
N ARG A 386 9.95 -23.43 6.13
CA ARG A 386 11.37 -23.10 5.94
C ARG A 386 11.72 -23.28 4.47
N VAL A 387 12.16 -22.20 3.83
CA VAL A 387 12.70 -22.30 2.47
C VAL A 387 14.03 -23.01 2.57
N LEU A 388 14.21 -24.11 1.84
CA LEU A 388 15.48 -24.83 1.77
C LEU A 388 16.29 -24.41 0.54
N SER A 389 15.60 -24.05 -0.53
CA SER A 389 16.20 -23.58 -1.77
C SER A 389 15.15 -22.83 -2.59
N ALA A 390 15.51 -21.67 -3.11
CA ALA A 390 14.81 -20.99 -4.18
C ALA A 390 15.84 -20.19 -4.98
N ARG A 391 16.04 -20.53 -6.25
CA ARG A 391 17.00 -19.87 -7.13
C ARG A 391 16.28 -18.99 -8.13
N ILE A 392 16.61 -17.71 -8.10
CA ILE A 392 16.00 -16.67 -8.93
C ILE A 392 17.09 -16.16 -9.87
N SER A 393 16.87 -16.26 -11.18
CA SER A 393 17.84 -15.82 -12.19
C SER A 393 17.78 -14.30 -12.40
N ALA A 394 18.87 -13.71 -12.91
CA ALA A 394 18.89 -12.31 -13.34
C ALA A 394 17.77 -12.02 -14.36
N TYR A 395 17.55 -12.94 -15.31
CA TYR A 395 16.45 -12.85 -16.28
C TYR A 395 15.06 -12.82 -15.62
N THR A 396 14.85 -13.62 -14.57
CA THR A 396 13.59 -13.60 -13.79
C THR A 396 13.36 -12.23 -13.16
N VAL A 397 14.41 -11.64 -12.57
CA VAL A 397 14.34 -10.30 -11.97
C VAL A 397 14.10 -9.24 -13.03
N GLU A 398 14.77 -9.34 -14.18
CA GLU A 398 14.57 -8.47 -15.34
C GLU A 398 13.11 -8.47 -15.79
N LYS A 399 12.54 -9.65 -16.03
CA LYS A 399 11.15 -9.79 -16.44
C LYS A 399 10.19 -9.21 -15.40
N TYR A 400 10.40 -9.52 -14.12
CA TYR A 400 9.58 -8.99 -13.03
C TYR A 400 9.62 -7.46 -12.97
N LEU A 401 10.81 -6.86 -13.04
CA LEU A 401 10.98 -5.41 -13.05
C LEU A 401 10.36 -4.78 -14.30
N GLY A 402 10.49 -5.40 -15.49
CA GLY A 402 9.86 -4.93 -16.71
C GLY A 402 8.33 -4.92 -16.64
N GLU A 403 7.72 -5.94 -16.02
CA GLU A 403 6.28 -5.98 -15.78
C GLU A 403 5.80 -4.94 -14.77
N GLN A 404 6.57 -4.72 -13.69
CA GLN A 404 6.21 -3.73 -12.66
C GLN A 404 6.47 -2.28 -13.09
N LEU A 405 7.43 -2.07 -13.99
CA LEU A 405 7.92 -0.76 -14.40
C LEU A 405 7.96 -0.67 -15.93
N PRO A 406 6.80 -0.58 -16.60
CA PRO A 406 6.69 -0.58 -18.07
C PRO A 406 7.34 0.64 -18.74
N LEU A 407 7.80 1.63 -17.95
CA LEU A 407 8.53 2.80 -18.41
C LEU A 407 10.02 2.52 -18.70
N LEU A 408 10.53 1.39 -18.21
CA LEU A 408 11.90 0.93 -18.47
C LEU A 408 11.95 0.22 -19.82
N THR A 409 12.77 0.74 -20.73
CA THR A 409 13.03 0.11 -22.03
C THR A 409 14.47 -0.38 -22.09
N GLY A 410 14.74 -1.50 -22.78
CA GLY A 410 16.08 -2.09 -22.83
C GLY A 410 16.63 -2.48 -21.45
N LEU A 411 15.74 -2.87 -20.53
CA LEU A 411 16.09 -3.31 -19.18
C LEU A 411 17.06 -4.50 -19.27
N LYS A 412 18.15 -4.42 -18.53
CA LYS A 412 19.14 -5.47 -18.33
C LYS A 412 19.42 -5.58 -16.86
N VAL A 413 19.33 -6.80 -16.33
CA VAL A 413 19.70 -7.10 -14.95
C VAL A 413 20.92 -7.99 -14.93
N SER A 414 21.90 -7.64 -14.10
CA SER A 414 23.07 -8.48 -13.80
C SER A 414 23.11 -8.77 -12.30
N ILE A 415 23.42 -10.01 -11.95
CA ILE A 415 23.52 -10.49 -10.57
C ILE A 415 24.91 -11.13 -10.37
N GLU A 416 25.87 -10.35 -9.87
CA GLU A 416 27.20 -10.85 -9.52
C GLU A 416 27.40 -10.81 -8.00
N ASP A 417 28.00 -9.73 -7.49
CA ASP A 417 28.06 -9.43 -6.05
C ASP A 417 26.99 -8.42 -5.62
N THR A 418 26.47 -7.68 -6.59
CA THR A 418 25.37 -6.72 -6.45
C THR A 418 24.30 -6.99 -7.51
N LEU A 419 23.07 -6.57 -7.22
CA LEU A 419 22.00 -6.50 -8.22
C LEU A 419 22.17 -5.21 -9.01
N GLU A 420 22.64 -5.32 -10.25
CA GLU A 420 22.77 -4.21 -11.17
C GLU A 420 21.60 -4.17 -12.14
N VAL A 421 21.05 -2.97 -12.34
CA VAL A 421 19.91 -2.69 -13.19
C VAL A 421 20.32 -1.58 -14.14
N SER A 422 20.40 -1.90 -15.43
CA SER A 422 20.63 -0.94 -16.51
C SER A 422 19.39 -0.85 -17.38
N ALA A 423 18.91 0.35 -17.70
CA ALA A 423 17.72 0.54 -18.54
C ALA A 423 17.74 1.89 -19.23
N VAL A 424 16.74 2.15 -20.06
CA VAL A 424 16.44 3.48 -20.62
C VAL A 424 15.07 3.93 -20.12
N VAL A 425 15.04 5.06 -19.41
CA VAL A 425 13.83 5.72 -18.92
C VAL A 425 13.66 7.04 -19.64
N ARG A 426 12.58 7.20 -20.41
CA ARG A 426 12.26 8.44 -21.13
C ARG A 426 13.42 8.95 -22.01
N GLY A 427 14.13 8.04 -22.67
CA GLY A 427 15.29 8.35 -23.51
C GLY A 427 16.60 8.61 -22.76
N MET A 428 16.62 8.53 -21.43
CA MET A 428 17.82 8.66 -20.61
C MET A 428 18.30 7.29 -20.11
N ALA A 429 19.60 7.04 -20.16
CA ALA A 429 20.19 5.84 -19.57
C ALA A 429 20.04 5.86 -18.05
N LEU A 430 19.55 4.78 -17.46
CA LEU A 430 19.44 4.54 -16.03
C LEU A 430 20.41 3.43 -15.67
N ASN A 431 21.28 3.66 -14.69
CA ASN A 431 22.10 2.61 -14.08
C ASN A 431 21.93 2.66 -12.57
N ALA A 432 21.53 1.55 -11.97
CA ALA A 432 21.37 1.40 -10.53
C ALA A 432 22.03 0.10 -10.05
N GLY A 433 22.80 0.17 -8.98
CA GLY A 433 23.42 -0.99 -8.34
C GLY A 433 22.96 -1.11 -6.90
N PHE A 434 22.58 -2.31 -6.48
CA PHE A 434 22.11 -2.59 -5.13
C PHE A 434 22.93 -3.71 -4.49
N SER A 435 23.54 -3.43 -3.33
CA SER A 435 24.10 -4.49 -2.50
C SER A 435 22.99 -5.17 -1.71
N LEU A 436 22.92 -6.49 -1.84
CA LEU A 436 21.98 -7.35 -1.14
C LEU A 436 22.74 -8.09 -0.04
N SER A 437 22.27 -7.99 1.19
CA SER A 437 22.89 -8.68 2.32
C SER A 437 21.82 -9.16 3.29
N MET A 438 22.16 -10.13 4.13
CA MET A 438 21.30 -10.59 5.20
C MET A 438 21.99 -10.34 6.52
N SER A 439 21.58 -9.30 7.26
CA SER A 439 22.22 -8.90 8.52
C SER A 439 21.93 -9.84 9.68
N SER A 440 20.76 -10.50 9.64
CA SER A 440 20.37 -11.55 10.56
C SER A 440 19.45 -12.55 9.85
N PRO A 441 19.32 -13.81 10.31
CA PRO A 441 18.39 -14.78 9.73
C PRO A 441 16.98 -14.17 9.55
N GLY A 442 16.46 -14.22 8.33
CA GLY A 442 15.16 -13.66 7.98
C GLY A 442 15.11 -12.14 7.78
N VAL A 443 16.24 -11.43 7.80
CA VAL A 443 16.27 -9.98 7.55
C VAL A 443 17.16 -9.67 6.35
N ILE A 444 16.54 -9.28 5.23
CA ILE A 444 17.25 -8.84 4.03
C ILE A 444 17.41 -7.32 4.07
N ASP A 445 18.65 -6.87 3.93
CA ASP A 445 19.01 -5.47 3.74
C ASP A 445 19.42 -5.23 2.29
N VAL A 446 18.73 -4.29 1.65
CA VAL A 446 19.02 -3.79 0.30
C VAL A 446 19.53 -2.37 0.42
N LYS A 447 20.77 -2.13 0.01
CA LYS A 447 21.38 -0.79 0.02
C LYS A 447 21.76 -0.39 -1.40
N PRO A 448 21.38 0.80 -1.88
CA PRO A 448 21.84 1.29 -3.16
C PRO A 448 23.33 1.63 -3.05
N ALA A 449 24.12 1.09 -3.96
CA ALA A 449 25.56 1.36 -4.09
C ALA A 449 25.82 2.43 -5.15
N VAL A 450 25.07 2.40 -6.26
CA VAL A 450 25.20 3.30 -7.39
C VAL A 450 23.80 3.67 -7.89
N PHE A 451 23.59 4.93 -8.26
CA PHE A 451 22.38 5.34 -8.96
C PHE A 451 22.67 6.54 -9.86
N SER A 452 22.47 6.37 -11.16
CA SER A 452 22.60 7.42 -12.17
C SER A 452 21.48 7.36 -13.19
N MET A 453 21.06 8.52 -13.69
CA MET A 453 20.04 8.67 -14.72
C MET A 453 20.40 9.84 -15.65
N GLY A 454 20.78 9.52 -16.88
CA GLY A 454 21.29 10.49 -17.85
C GLY A 454 22.52 11.22 -17.29
N PRO A 455 22.53 12.57 -17.24
CA PRO A 455 23.64 13.34 -16.67
C PRO A 455 23.61 13.44 -15.13
N VAL A 456 22.56 12.92 -14.48
CA VAL A 456 22.39 13.03 -13.03
C VAL A 456 22.97 11.79 -12.37
N ASP A 457 24.00 11.98 -11.55
CA ASP A 457 24.58 10.93 -10.70
C ASP A 457 24.32 11.27 -9.23
N VAL A 458 23.91 10.28 -8.44
CA VAL A 458 23.62 10.47 -7.01
C VAL A 458 24.89 10.15 -6.21
N PRO A 459 25.47 11.14 -5.51
CA PRO A 459 26.67 10.93 -4.70
C PRO A 459 26.50 9.81 -3.67
N GLY A 460 27.53 8.98 -3.52
CA GLY A 460 27.50 7.82 -2.61
C GLY A 460 27.16 8.16 -1.15
N PHE A 461 27.56 9.34 -0.65
CA PHE A 461 27.20 9.77 0.71
C PHE A 461 25.69 9.98 0.89
N LEU A 462 24.96 10.33 -0.18
CA LEU A 462 23.49 10.41 -0.14
C LEU A 462 22.87 9.02 -0.18
N LEU A 463 23.47 8.10 -0.95
CA LEU A 463 23.00 6.73 -1.05
C LEU A 463 23.07 5.98 0.29
N GLN A 464 24.02 6.33 1.16
CA GLN A 464 24.15 5.75 2.51
C GLN A 464 22.93 5.99 3.42
N PHE A 465 22.13 7.03 3.16
CA PHE A 465 20.90 7.28 3.92
C PHE A 465 19.74 6.37 3.49
N PHE A 466 19.90 5.61 2.40
CA PHE A 466 18.90 4.70 1.90
C PHE A 466 19.29 3.26 2.23
N SER A 467 18.51 2.63 3.11
CA SER A 467 18.63 1.21 3.41
C SER A 467 17.23 0.65 3.52
N PHE A 468 16.90 -0.31 2.67
CA PHE A 468 15.61 -0.99 2.70
C PHE A 468 15.80 -2.30 3.45
N ARG A 469 15.08 -2.42 4.56
CA ARG A 469 15.10 -3.64 5.38
C ARG A 469 13.77 -4.36 5.21
N MET A 470 13.85 -5.64 4.86
CA MET A 470 12.71 -6.55 4.81
C MET A 470 12.90 -7.64 5.85
N ASP A 471 11.96 -7.72 6.79
CA ASP A 471 11.96 -8.73 7.86
C ASP A 471 10.90 -9.81 7.57
N PHE A 472 11.34 -11.05 7.39
CA PHE A 472 10.48 -12.20 7.15
C PHE A 472 9.76 -12.70 8.41
N SER A 473 10.15 -12.27 9.62
CA SER A 473 9.39 -12.60 10.83
C SER A 473 7.96 -12.04 10.79
N ASP A 474 7.78 -10.89 10.12
CA ASP A 474 6.49 -10.26 9.85
C ASP A 474 5.69 -10.96 8.74
N ASN A 475 6.27 -11.97 8.06
CA ASN A 475 5.59 -12.68 7.00
C ASN A 475 4.33 -13.40 7.54
N PRO A 476 3.15 -13.20 6.91
CA PRO A 476 1.89 -13.79 7.36
C PRO A 476 1.88 -15.33 7.38
N TYR A 477 2.77 -15.97 6.62
CA TYR A 477 2.85 -17.43 6.45
C TYR A 477 3.91 -18.10 7.34
N ASN A 478 4.52 -17.36 8.28
CA ASN A 478 5.62 -17.88 9.13
C ASN A 478 6.78 -18.46 8.31
N LEU A 479 7.07 -17.84 7.16
CA LEU A 479 8.19 -18.21 6.31
C LEU A 479 9.50 -17.85 7.00
N LYS A 480 10.37 -18.86 7.20
CA LYS A 480 11.73 -18.69 7.69
C LYS A 480 12.70 -18.81 6.51
N VAL A 481 13.58 -17.82 6.43
CA VAL A 481 14.70 -17.75 5.50
C VAL A 481 15.96 -17.68 6.34
N SER A 482 16.88 -18.60 6.10
CA SER A 482 18.12 -18.82 6.84
C SER A 482 19.32 -18.12 6.19
N GLY A 483 19.25 -17.82 4.89
CA GLY A 483 20.36 -17.30 4.11
C GLY A 483 19.94 -16.69 2.78
N LEU A 484 20.78 -15.77 2.33
CA LEU A 484 20.77 -15.21 0.98
C LEU A 484 22.18 -15.34 0.42
N ARG A 485 22.31 -15.94 -0.77
CA ARG A 485 23.57 -16.02 -1.50
C ARG A 485 23.36 -15.46 -2.90
N VAL A 486 24.27 -14.59 -3.32
CA VAL A 486 24.34 -14.09 -4.69
C VAL A 486 25.53 -14.80 -5.35
N SER A 487 25.31 -15.49 -6.46
CA SER A 487 26.36 -16.23 -7.16
C SER A 487 25.97 -16.49 -8.61
N ARG A 488 26.91 -16.25 -9.54
CA ARG A 488 26.81 -16.67 -10.95
C ARG A 488 25.47 -16.31 -11.62
N GLN A 489 25.04 -15.05 -11.59
CA GLN A 489 23.79 -14.58 -12.21
C GLN A 489 22.51 -15.14 -11.56
N MET A 490 22.63 -15.67 -10.34
CA MET A 490 21.51 -16.20 -9.56
C MET A 490 21.51 -15.68 -8.13
N LEU A 491 20.30 -15.47 -7.63
CA LEU A 491 19.99 -15.17 -6.24
C LEU A 491 19.39 -16.43 -5.61
N GLU A 492 20.10 -17.01 -4.63
CA GLU A 492 19.72 -18.23 -3.92
C GLU A 492 19.25 -17.88 -2.50
N ILE A 493 18.03 -18.29 -2.16
CA ILE A 493 17.41 -18.14 -0.85
C ILE A 493 17.29 -19.53 -0.21
N TYR A 494 17.74 -19.69 1.04
CA TYR A 494 17.72 -20.96 1.79
C TYR A 494 17.55 -20.74 3.30
#